data_AF-A0A1W9TDD5-F1
#
_entry.id   AF-A0A1W9TDD5-F1
#
_cell.length_a   1.000
_cell.length_b   1.000
_cell.length_c   1.000
_cell.angle_alpha   90.00
_cell.angle_beta   90.00
_cell.angle_gamma   90.00
#
_symmetry.space_group_name_H-M   'P 1'
#
loop_
_entity.id
_entity.type
_entity.pdbx_description
1 polymer ?
#
loop_
_entity_poly.entity_id
_entity_poly.type
_entity_poly.pdbx_seq_one_letter_code
_entity_poly.pdbx_strand_id
1 'polypeptide(L)'
;MKNQNISQVDMMRNKSMMGATSQMQQLGKGKRKYSLKMEKTNKKFLAKLMTELKKQVASYGESQQAKGMVSFLNYVEREAGKKEAKKVNAEIKITFAELNFLKQTVKESIVGMEKMEFKWYQIFKKIIIKMMIKQYKLLFEDINK
;
A
#
# COMPACT_ATOMS: atom_id res chain seq x y z
N MET A 1 16.64 5.42 41.12
CA MET A 1 16.69 4.89 39.73
C MET A 1 15.68 3.74 39.64
N LYS A 2 14.56 3.91 38.93
CA LYS A 2 13.54 2.85 38.80
C LYS A 2 13.90 1.96 37.61
N ASN A 3 14.30 0.71 37.89
CA ASN A 3 14.52 -0.34 36.91
C ASN A 3 13.22 -0.64 36.15
N GLN A 4 13.15 -0.24 34.87
CA GLN A 4 12.09 -0.68 33.98
C GLN A 4 12.50 -2.03 33.38
N ASN A 5 12.03 -3.12 33.98
CA ASN A 5 11.99 -4.43 33.32
C ASN A 5 10.96 -4.34 32.19
N ILE A 6 11.40 -3.92 31.00
CA ILE A 6 10.59 -3.98 29.79
C ILE A 6 10.34 -5.46 29.51
N SER A 7 9.07 -5.90 29.59
CA SER A 7 8.70 -7.29 29.34
C SER A 7 9.13 -7.71 27.93
N GLN A 8 9.52 -8.97 27.74
CA GLN A 8 9.88 -9.48 26.41
C GLN A 8 8.77 -9.27 25.38
N VAL A 9 7.50 -9.27 25.82
CA VAL A 9 6.32 -8.95 25.00
C VAL A 9 6.29 -7.47 24.60
N ASP A 10 6.63 -6.57 25.53
CA ASP A 10 6.74 -5.13 25.25
C ASP A 10 7.94 -4.83 24.34
N MET A 11 9.05 -5.57 24.48
CA MET A 11 10.18 -5.51 23.56
C MET A 11 9.82 -6.04 22.16
N MET A 12 9.05 -7.12 22.03
CA MET A 12 8.61 -7.63 20.73
C MET A 12 7.63 -6.68 20.05
N ARG A 13 6.73 -6.06 20.82
CA ARG A 13 5.79 -5.04 20.33
C ARG A 13 6.52 -3.76 19.93
N ASN A 14 7.50 -3.31 20.71
CA ASN A 14 8.35 -2.19 20.34
C ASN A 14 9.25 -2.51 19.14
N LYS A 15 9.83 -3.72 19.04
CA LYS A 15 10.64 -4.13 17.88
C LYS A 15 9.81 -4.24 16.61
N SER A 16 8.58 -4.74 16.67
CA SER A 16 7.69 -4.79 15.51
C SER A 16 7.24 -3.39 15.08
N MET A 17 6.97 -2.49 16.05
CA MET A 17 6.66 -1.08 15.77
C MET A 17 7.88 -0.29 15.26
N MET A 18 9.10 -0.58 15.74
CA MET A 18 10.35 -0.04 15.22
C MET A 18 10.66 -0.54 13.82
N GLY A 19 10.42 -1.82 13.55
CA GLY A 19 10.54 -2.41 12.21
C GLY A 19 9.60 -1.72 11.22
N ALA A 20 8.32 -1.56 11.59
CA ALA A 20 7.33 -0.88 10.75
C ALA A 20 7.66 0.61 10.53
N THR A 21 8.09 1.34 11.56
CA THR A 21 8.51 2.74 11.42
C THR A 21 9.80 2.89 10.61
N SER A 22 10.74 1.96 10.70
CA SER A 22 11.96 1.96 9.87
C SER A 22 11.64 1.74 8.39
N GLN A 23 10.71 0.83 8.07
CA GLN A 23 10.25 0.59 6.70
C GLN A 23 9.51 1.81 6.14
N MET A 24 8.67 2.46 6.94
CA MET A 24 7.99 3.72 6.55
C MET A 24 8.98 4.87 6.31
N GLN A 25 10.07 4.96 7.08
CA GLN A 25 11.11 5.98 6.89
C GLN A 25 11.96 5.79 5.63
N GLN A 26 11.99 4.57 5.08
CA GLN A 26 12.70 4.22 3.85
C GLN A 26 11.86 4.48 2.59
N LEU A 27 10.55 4.75 2.72
CA LEU A 27 9.69 5.07 1.59
C LEU A 27 10.08 6.41 0.95
N GLY A 28 10.10 6.42 -0.39
CA GLY A 28 10.57 7.58 -1.16
C GLY A 28 12.09 7.79 -1.12
N LYS A 29 12.86 6.91 -0.47
CA LYS A 29 14.32 6.96 -0.39
C LYS A 29 14.94 5.74 -1.08
N GLY A 30 16.09 5.94 -1.71
CA GLY A 30 16.88 4.87 -2.34
C GLY A 30 16.65 4.70 -3.84
N LYS A 31 17.47 3.85 -4.46
CA LYS A 31 17.43 3.59 -5.92
C LYS A 31 16.33 2.58 -6.24
N ARG A 32 15.38 2.98 -7.09
CA ARG A 32 14.28 2.13 -7.57
C ARG A 32 14.79 1.12 -8.60
N LYS A 33 14.80 -0.15 -8.22
CA LYS A 33 15.42 -1.24 -9.00
C LYS A 33 14.44 -2.35 -9.37
N TYR A 34 13.35 -2.52 -8.63
CA TYR A 34 12.33 -3.54 -8.88
C TYR A 34 11.32 -3.00 -9.88
N SER A 35 11.01 -3.77 -10.92
CA SER A 35 10.10 -3.35 -11.97
C SER A 35 8.75 -4.03 -11.83
N LEU A 36 7.68 -3.26 -11.66
CA LEU A 36 6.31 -3.76 -11.69
C LEU A 36 5.77 -3.72 -13.13
N LYS A 37 5.49 -4.91 -13.68
CA LYS A 37 4.81 -5.08 -14.97
C LYS A 37 3.33 -5.36 -14.71
N MET A 38 2.48 -4.46 -15.14
CA MET A 38 1.05 -4.50 -14.82
C MET A 38 0.21 -4.16 -16.06
N GLU A 39 -0.97 -4.76 -16.13
CA GLU A 39 -1.94 -4.46 -17.18
C GLU A 39 -2.48 -3.03 -17.05
N LYS A 40 -2.94 -2.43 -18.14
CA LYS A 40 -3.47 -1.05 -18.18
C LYS A 40 -4.60 -0.83 -17.17
N THR A 41 -5.47 -1.82 -17.01
CA THR A 41 -6.58 -1.78 -16.06
C THR A 41 -6.09 -1.71 -14.62
N ASN A 42 -5.14 -2.58 -14.26
CA ASN A 42 -4.56 -2.64 -12.91
C ASN A 42 -3.70 -1.41 -12.60
N LYS A 43 -3.03 -0.82 -13.60
CA LYS A 43 -2.33 0.47 -13.44
C LYS A 43 -3.29 1.61 -13.10
N LYS A 44 -4.42 1.72 -13.80
CA LYS A 44 -5.45 2.74 -13.49
C LYS A 44 -6.01 2.54 -12.09
N PHE A 45 -6.23 1.29 -11.70
CA PHE A 45 -6.70 0.96 -10.36
C PHE A 45 -5.65 1.33 -9.30
N LEU A 46 -4.38 1.01 -9.51
CA LEU A 46 -3.27 1.40 -8.65
C LEU A 46 -3.18 2.92 -8.49
N ALA A 47 -3.32 3.69 -9.58
CA ALA A 47 -3.32 5.15 -9.50
C ALA A 47 -4.44 5.67 -8.59
N LYS A 48 -5.66 5.16 -8.75
CA LYS A 48 -6.80 5.51 -7.88
C LYS A 48 -6.55 5.11 -6.42
N LEU A 49 -5.97 3.94 -6.20
CA LEU A 49 -5.60 3.47 -4.85
C LEU A 49 -4.62 4.44 -4.19
N MET A 50 -3.60 4.90 -4.92
CA MET A 50 -2.65 5.89 -4.38
C MET A 50 -3.34 7.20 -4.04
N THR A 51 -4.29 7.67 -4.85
CA THR A 51 -5.09 8.87 -4.56
C THR A 51 -5.88 8.72 -3.26
N GLU A 52 -6.53 7.57 -3.03
CA GLU A 52 -7.28 7.31 -1.79
C GLU A 52 -6.36 7.17 -0.57
N LEU A 53 -5.22 6.47 -0.72
CA LEU A 53 -4.21 6.37 0.34
C LEU A 53 -3.65 7.75 0.71
N LYS A 54 -3.44 8.65 -0.25
CA LYS A 54 -3.01 10.03 0.03
C LYS A 54 -4.00 10.78 0.90
N LYS A 55 -5.30 10.63 0.66
CA LYS A 55 -6.35 11.26 1.49
C LYS A 55 -6.31 10.73 2.92
N GLN A 56 -6.08 9.43 3.07
CA GLN A 56 -5.92 8.81 4.40
C GLN A 56 -4.63 9.26 5.08
N VAL A 57 -3.50 9.38 4.37
CA VAL A 57 -2.24 9.86 4.95
C VAL A 57 -2.33 11.33 5.37
N ALA A 58 -3.06 12.16 4.61
CA ALA A 58 -3.28 13.57 4.95
C ALA A 58 -3.98 13.75 6.32
N SER A 59 -4.79 12.78 6.77
CA SER A 59 -5.41 12.85 8.09
C SER A 59 -4.47 12.51 9.26
N TYR A 60 -3.25 12.02 9.01
CA TYR A 60 -2.26 11.68 10.04
C TYR A 60 -1.25 12.82 10.35
N GLY A 61 -1.39 14.00 9.73
CA GLY A 61 -0.56 15.18 10.00
C GLY A 61 0.85 15.18 9.36
N GLU A 62 1.62 16.25 9.58
CA GLU A 62 2.93 16.49 8.92
C GLU A 62 4.13 15.78 9.58
N SER A 63 4.03 14.50 9.91
CA SER A 63 5.22 13.74 10.36
C SER A 63 6.22 13.56 9.21
N GLN A 64 7.52 13.47 9.52
CA GLN A 64 8.58 13.24 8.52
C GLN A 64 8.38 11.90 7.77
N GLN A 65 7.75 10.94 8.44
CA GLN A 65 7.33 9.65 7.92
C GLN A 65 6.17 9.81 6.91
N ALA A 66 5.20 10.66 7.22
CA ALA A 66 4.12 11.00 6.29
C ALA A 66 4.64 11.69 5.02
N LYS A 67 5.67 12.55 5.12
CA LYS A 67 6.30 13.21 3.96
C LYS A 67 6.93 12.20 2.98
N GLY A 68 7.66 11.21 3.48
CA GLY A 68 8.25 10.14 2.66
C GLY A 68 7.18 9.26 1.99
N MET A 69 6.14 8.90 2.74
CA MET A 69 4.98 8.17 2.25
C MET A 69 4.26 8.94 1.13
N VAL A 70 3.91 10.21 1.36
CA VAL A 70 3.23 11.05 0.37
C VAL A 70 4.06 11.19 -0.91
N SER A 71 5.38 11.36 -0.78
CA SER A 71 6.29 11.40 -1.95
C SER A 71 6.25 10.10 -2.75
N PHE A 72 6.29 8.95 -2.08
CA PHE A 72 6.14 7.65 -2.72
C PHE A 72 4.77 7.49 -3.41
N LEU A 73 3.67 7.80 -2.71
CA LEU A 73 2.32 7.68 -3.27
C LEU A 73 2.14 8.59 -4.50
N ASN A 74 2.65 9.83 -4.46
CA ASN A 74 2.66 10.76 -5.59
C ASN A 74 3.45 10.20 -6.79
N TYR A 75 4.60 9.57 -6.51
CA TYR A 75 5.40 8.95 -7.55
C TYR A 75 4.64 7.82 -8.24
N VAL A 76 4.07 6.88 -7.48
CA VAL A 76 3.32 5.75 -8.04
C VAL A 76 2.07 6.21 -8.78
N GLU A 77 1.32 7.18 -8.23
CA GLU A 77 0.16 7.78 -8.89
C GLU A 77 0.53 8.37 -10.26
N ARG A 78 1.65 9.11 -10.32
CA ARG A 78 2.13 9.70 -11.57
C ARG A 78 2.60 8.64 -12.57
N GLU A 79 3.38 7.66 -12.13
CA GLU A 79 3.89 6.61 -13.02
C GLU A 79 2.77 5.69 -13.53
N ALA A 80 1.79 5.38 -12.68
CA ALA A 80 0.62 4.58 -13.04
C ALA A 80 -0.42 5.36 -13.87
N GLY A 81 -0.51 6.68 -13.68
CA GLY A 81 -1.44 7.60 -14.34
C GLY A 81 -1.00 8.12 -15.71
N LYS A 82 0.24 7.84 -16.16
CA LYS A 82 0.73 8.24 -17.48
C LYS A 82 -0.16 7.65 -18.58
N LYS A 83 -0.88 8.52 -19.29
CA LYS A 83 -1.79 8.19 -20.41
C LYS A 83 -1.06 7.80 -21.71
N GLU A 84 0.28 7.82 -21.72
CA GLU A 84 1.05 7.67 -22.96
C GLU A 84 0.91 6.29 -23.58
N ALA A 85 0.24 6.24 -24.73
CA ALA A 85 0.07 5.08 -25.60
C ALA A 85 1.39 4.43 -26.05
N LYS A 86 2.54 5.09 -25.86
CA LYS A 86 3.88 4.55 -26.21
C LYS A 86 4.53 3.67 -25.14
N LYS A 87 3.98 3.58 -23.93
CA LYS A 87 4.51 2.72 -22.87
C LYS A 87 3.41 1.93 -22.15
N VAL A 88 2.64 1.16 -22.92
CA VAL A 88 1.79 0.09 -22.35
C VAL A 88 2.64 -0.81 -21.42
N ASN A 89 3.93 -0.96 -21.74
CA ASN A 89 4.96 -1.65 -20.96
C ASN A 89 5.81 -0.75 -20.03
N ALA A 90 5.39 0.49 -19.69
CA ALA A 90 6.09 1.29 -18.68
C ALA A 90 6.10 0.52 -17.36
N GLU A 91 7.26 -0.02 -17.02
CA GLU A 91 7.51 -0.65 -15.73
C GLU A 91 7.55 0.44 -14.66
N ILE A 92 6.75 0.27 -13.61
CA ILE A 92 6.84 1.16 -12.45
C ILE A 92 8.03 0.64 -11.64
N LYS A 93 9.13 1.41 -11.64
CA LYS A 93 10.30 1.05 -10.84
C LYS A 93 10.04 1.44 -9.39
N ILE A 94 10.34 0.55 -8.45
CA ILE A 94 10.22 0.81 -7.01
C ILE A 94 11.40 0.22 -6.24
N THR A 95 11.58 0.69 -5.02
CA THR A 95 12.54 0.10 -4.07
C THR A 95 11.95 -1.14 -3.40
N PHE A 96 12.79 -1.94 -2.72
CA PHE A 96 12.32 -3.11 -1.98
C PHE A 96 11.35 -2.76 -0.84
N ALA A 97 11.64 -1.67 -0.12
CA ALA A 97 10.78 -1.19 0.96
C ALA A 97 9.40 -0.75 0.43
N GLU A 98 9.39 -0.02 -0.68
CA GLU A 98 8.16 0.40 -1.37
C GLU A 98 7.36 -0.80 -1.91
N LEU A 99 8.04 -1.83 -2.45
CA LEU A 99 7.40 -3.06 -2.91
C LEU A 99 6.74 -3.82 -1.75
N ASN A 100 7.45 -4.01 -0.64
CA ASN A 100 6.90 -4.70 0.53
C ASN A 100 5.74 -3.93 1.15
N PHE A 101 5.86 -2.60 1.24
CA PHE A 101 4.77 -1.75 1.69
C PHE A 101 3.52 -1.92 0.81
N LEU A 102 3.69 -1.89 -0.51
CA LEU A 102 2.58 -2.06 -1.44
C LEU A 102 1.95 -3.46 -1.33
N LYS A 103 2.77 -4.52 -1.28
CA LYS A 103 2.31 -5.90 -1.08
C LYS A 103 1.51 -6.03 0.21
N GLN A 104 2.04 -5.52 1.32
CA GLN A 104 1.39 -5.60 2.62
C GLN A 104 0.08 -4.81 2.64
N THR A 105 0.07 -3.58 2.11
CA THR A 105 -1.12 -2.73 2.04
C THR A 105 -2.25 -3.40 1.24
N VAL A 106 -1.92 -3.96 0.07
CA VAL A 106 -2.90 -4.66 -0.78
C VAL A 106 -3.40 -5.92 -0.09
N LYS A 107 -2.51 -6.72 0.52
CA LYS A 107 -2.87 -7.93 1.27
C LYS A 107 -3.78 -7.63 2.46
N GLU A 108 -3.44 -6.63 3.28
CA GLU A 108 -4.24 -6.22 4.43
C GLU A 108 -5.61 -5.69 4.00
N SER A 109 -5.68 -4.96 2.88
CA SER A 109 -6.95 -4.50 2.31
C SER A 109 -7.85 -5.66 1.88
N ILE A 110 -7.29 -6.70 1.24
CA ILE A 110 -8.03 -7.92 0.88
C ILE A 110 -8.58 -8.60 2.13
N VAL A 111 -7.71 -8.86 3.12
CA VAL A 111 -8.11 -9.52 4.37
C VAL A 111 -9.16 -8.71 5.12
N GLY A 112 -9.01 -7.38 5.16
CA GLY A 112 -9.98 -6.48 5.78
C GLY A 112 -11.35 -6.55 5.11
N MET A 113 -11.39 -6.53 3.78
CA MET A 113 -12.65 -6.68 3.02
C MET A 113 -13.27 -8.07 3.15
N GLU A 114 -12.48 -9.13 3.21
CA GLU A 114 -12.97 -10.52 3.37
C GLU A 114 -13.59 -10.76 4.74
N LYS A 115 -13.12 -10.05 5.78
CA LYS A 115 -13.67 -10.11 7.14
C LYS A 115 -14.94 -9.26 7.33
N MET A 116 -15.37 -8.49 6.33
CA MET A 116 -16.57 -7.67 6.45
C MET A 116 -17.82 -8.55 6.43
N GLU A 117 -18.59 -8.49 7.51
CA GLU A 117 -19.92 -9.11 7.58
C GLU A 117 -20.99 -8.13 7.12
N PHE A 118 -21.94 -8.62 6.32
CA PHE A 118 -23.01 -7.81 5.76
C PHE A 118 -24.37 -8.32 6.23
N LYS A 119 -25.23 -7.41 6.65
CA LYS A 119 -26.64 -7.71 6.89
C LYS A 119 -27.35 -7.92 5.55
N TRP A 120 -28.48 -8.66 5.58
CA TRP A 120 -29.21 -9.05 4.36
C TRP A 120 -29.65 -7.87 3.50
N TYR A 121 -30.01 -6.72 4.08
CA TYR A 121 -30.39 -5.52 3.32
C TYR A 121 -29.19 -4.81 2.65
N GLN A 122 -27.95 -5.25 2.91
CA GLN A 122 -26.72 -4.67 2.34
C GLN A 122 -26.22 -5.48 1.12
N ILE A 123 -27.08 -6.25 0.44
CA ILE A 123 -26.71 -7.08 -0.73
C ILE A 123 -25.92 -6.31 -1.77
N PHE A 124 -26.32 -5.08 -2.12
CA PHE A 124 -25.57 -4.26 -3.08
C PHE A 124 -24.15 -3.94 -2.61
N LYS A 125 -23.96 -3.61 -1.33
CA LYS A 125 -22.63 -3.38 -0.74
C LYS A 125 -21.78 -4.65 -0.78
N LYS A 126 -22.38 -5.80 -0.46
CA LYS A 126 -21.72 -7.11 -0.53
C LYS A 126 -21.24 -7.43 -1.95
N ILE A 127 -22.05 -7.15 -2.98
CA ILE A 127 -21.68 -7.37 -4.38
C ILE A 127 -20.51 -6.47 -4.78
N ILE A 128 -20.58 -5.17 -4.45
CA ILE A 128 -19.51 -4.21 -4.72
C ILE A 128 -18.20 -4.65 -4.07
N ILE A 129 -18.25 -5.05 -2.80
CA ILE A 129 -17.04 -5.47 -2.07
C ILE A 129 -16.45 -6.76 -2.64
N LYS A 130 -17.28 -7.72 -3.07
CA LYS A 130 -16.77 -8.89 -3.80
C LYS A 130 -16.05 -8.52 -5.10
N MET A 131 -16.57 -7.55 -5.86
CA MET A 131 -15.90 -7.05 -7.06
C MET A 131 -14.60 -6.33 -6.73
N MET A 132 -14.57 -5.54 -5.67
CA MET A 132 -13.35 -4.89 -5.19
C MET A 132 -12.30 -5.91 -4.77
N ILE A 133 -12.66 -6.93 -3.98
CA ILE A 133 -11.74 -8.00 -3.58
C ILE A 133 -11.09 -8.64 -4.82
N LYS A 134 -11.87 -8.90 -5.88
CA LYS A 134 -11.32 -9.42 -7.14
C LYS A 134 -10.29 -8.47 -7.76
N GLN A 135 -10.59 -7.18 -7.85
CA GLN A 135 -9.65 -6.18 -8.39
C GLN A 135 -8.37 -6.08 -7.55
N TYR A 136 -8.48 -6.13 -6.22
CA TYR A 136 -7.31 -6.15 -5.32
C TYR A 136 -6.50 -7.44 -5.46
N LYS A 137 -7.13 -8.61 -5.64
CA LYS A 137 -6.41 -9.87 -5.88
C LYS A 137 -5.63 -9.85 -7.20
N LEU A 138 -6.25 -9.35 -8.28
CA LEU A 138 -5.56 -9.17 -9.56
C LEU A 138 -4.39 -8.18 -9.45
N LEU A 139 -4.58 -7.08 -8.71
CA LEU A 139 -3.51 -6.14 -8.40
C LEU A 139 -2.37 -6.82 -7.63
N PHE A 140 -2.70 -7.64 -6.64
CA PHE A 140 -1.73 -8.35 -5.81
C PHE A 140 -0.91 -9.38 -6.60
N GLU A 141 -1.55 -10.10 -7.54
CA GLU A 141 -0.87 -11.01 -8.45
C GLU A 141 0.14 -10.25 -9.33
N ASP A 142 -0.27 -9.14 -9.92
CA ASP A 142 0.62 -8.30 -10.74
C ASP A 142 1.82 -7.73 -9.97
N ILE A 143 1.67 -7.45 -8.67
CA ILE A 143 2.77 -6.97 -7.82
C ILE A 143 3.73 -8.10 -7.42
N ASN A 144 3.28 -9.35 -7.48
CA ASN A 144 4.08 -10.52 -7.10
C ASN A 144 4.74 -11.25 -8.26
N LYS A 145 4.39 -10.91 -9.51
CA LYS A 145 5.11 -11.35 -10.71
C LYS A 145 6.54 -10.81 -10.72
#